data_AF-A0A212KF74-F1
#
_entry.id   AF-A0A212KF74-F1
#
_cell.length_a   1.000
_cell.length_b   1.000
_cell.length_c   1.000
_cell.angle_alpha   90.00
_cell.angle_beta   90.00
_cell.angle_gamma   90.00
#
_symmetry.space_group_name_H-M   'P 1'
#
loop_
_entity.id
_entity.type
_entity.pdbx_description
1 polymer ?
#
loop_
_entity_poly.entity_id
_entity_poly.type
_entity_poly.pdbx_seq_one_letter_code
_entity_poly.pdbx_strand_id
1 'polypeptide(L)'
;MMLEIAKEYNQLEGNIVKMPRRKVSDVSIRREIAEEEENRVSELFEHVGKLDHRDAFEVLIDTGLRMSELWRVDAKAVNFESGHIHIWKSKNGTARSVPMSVRVMERMRDRILNYPTGPLWPMGSKDWFRNGWDLIRAIMGLSEDRGFTGHSCRHTACSRLVRGGMPLPDVMRWMGHKDMRVTMRYAHLAPGQLMQGIDAMKRAKEMERARVARMAGMTEYRGGSVPLPAPLVVVEEGEAHTETPDIIIRRAKPMPTPPDASEDGFAIAPPPDVIVQRGDPEMPLQ
;
A
#
# COMPACT_ATOMS: atom_id res chain seq x y z
N MET A 1 13.33 38.95 19.20
CA MET A 1 13.10 39.34 20.61
C MET A 1 14.39 39.68 21.35
N MET A 2 15.20 38.75 21.88
CA MET A 2 16.44 39.15 22.61
C MET A 2 17.44 39.96 21.78
N LEU A 3 17.54 39.69 20.47
CA LEU A 3 18.46 40.39 19.56
C LEU A 3 17.96 41.78 19.09
N GLU A 4 16.66 42.04 19.18
CA GLU A 4 16.10 43.36 18.84
C GLU A 4 16.31 44.34 20.00
N ILE A 5 16.11 43.87 21.23
CA ILE A 5 16.35 44.64 22.45
C ILE A 5 17.84 45.05 22.54
N ALA A 6 18.78 44.15 22.21
CA ALA A 6 20.22 44.46 22.26
C ALA A 6 20.68 45.51 21.22
N LYS A 7 19.96 45.67 20.10
CA LYS A 7 20.21 46.75 19.12
C LYS A 7 19.67 48.09 19.61
N GLU A 8 18.55 48.09 20.32
CA GLU A 8 17.91 49.28 20.85
C GLU A 8 18.75 49.97 21.94
N TYR A 9 19.55 49.19 22.70
CA TYR A 9 20.49 49.70 23.70
C TYR A 9 21.88 50.06 23.15
N ASN A 10 22.08 50.09 21.83
CA ASN A 10 23.33 50.46 21.16
C ASN A 10 24.58 49.68 21.65
N GLN A 11 24.41 48.46 22.14
CA GLN A 11 25.50 47.63 22.69
C GLN A 11 26.19 46.76 21.62
N LEU A 12 25.82 46.89 20.35
CA LEU A 12 26.36 46.09 19.25
C LEU A 12 26.62 46.98 18.03
N GLU A 13 27.85 47.47 17.88
CA GLU A 13 28.33 48.06 16.63
C GLU A 13 28.78 46.96 15.67
N GLY A 14 28.00 46.75 14.60
CA GLY A 14 28.35 45.82 13.53
C GLY A 14 27.14 45.17 12.86
N ASN A 15 27.21 45.02 11.53
CA ASN A 15 26.22 44.26 10.78
C ASN A 15 26.29 42.78 11.17
N ILE A 16 25.33 42.33 11.98
CA ILE A 16 25.18 40.92 12.36
C ILE A 16 24.86 40.13 11.08
N VAL A 17 25.88 39.50 10.49
CA VAL A 17 25.69 38.55 9.40
C VAL A 17 24.90 37.37 9.97
N LYS A 18 23.65 37.20 9.52
CA LYS A 18 22.86 35.99 9.79
C LYS A 18 23.60 34.82 9.13
N MET A 19 24.44 34.14 9.91
CA MET A 19 25.04 32.88 9.50
C MET A 19 23.90 31.93 9.13
N PRO A 20 23.80 31.44 7.88
CA PRO A 20 22.83 30.41 7.56
C PRO A 20 23.14 29.22 8.45
N ARG A 21 22.15 28.78 9.24
CA ARG A 21 22.27 27.57 10.03
C ARG A 21 22.69 26.46 9.07
N ARG A 22 23.90 25.93 9.22
CA ARG A 22 24.31 24.71 8.55
C ARG A 22 23.28 23.68 8.97
N LYS A 23 22.43 23.23 8.03
CA LYS A 23 21.61 22.05 8.24
C LYS A 23 22.61 20.91 8.40
N VAL A 24 22.98 20.61 9.64
CA VAL A 24 23.43 19.27 9.95
C VAL A 24 22.27 18.41 9.49
N SER A 25 22.49 17.63 8.44
CA SER A 25 21.55 16.59 8.07
C SER A 25 21.62 15.60 9.22
N ASP A 26 20.89 15.87 10.30
CA ASP A 26 20.29 14.80 11.07
C ASP A 26 19.53 14.01 10.02
N VAL A 27 20.15 12.93 9.55
CA VAL A 27 19.47 11.95 8.74
C VAL A 27 18.33 11.52 9.63
N SER A 28 17.14 12.09 9.41
CA SER A 28 15.92 11.70 10.09
C SER A 28 15.87 10.19 9.97
N ILE A 29 16.16 9.50 11.08
CA ILE A 29 16.19 8.05 11.13
C ILE A 29 14.73 7.65 10.94
N ARG A 30 14.39 7.28 9.70
CA ARG A 30 13.06 6.79 9.34
C ARG A 30 13.07 5.31 9.64
N ARG A 31 12.74 5.00 10.89
CA ARG A 31 12.61 3.64 11.35
C ARG A 31 11.20 3.14 11.04
N GLU A 32 11.11 1.96 10.45
CA GLU A 32 9.87 1.19 10.38
C GLU A 32 9.77 0.31 11.64
N ILE A 33 8.57 0.13 12.16
CA ILE A 33 8.27 -0.77 13.28
C ILE A 33 7.97 -2.15 12.66
N ALA A 34 8.73 -3.17 13.05
CA ALA A 34 8.47 -4.53 12.61
C ALA A 34 7.18 -5.08 13.23
N GLU A 35 6.58 -6.09 12.62
CA GLU A 35 5.30 -6.65 13.09
C GLU A 35 5.43 -7.25 14.50
N GLU A 36 6.54 -7.92 14.79
CA GLU A 36 6.85 -8.47 16.11
C GLU A 36 6.99 -7.37 17.16
N GLU A 37 7.60 -6.23 16.79
CA GLU A 37 7.72 -5.08 17.68
C GLU A 37 6.39 -4.41 17.93
N GLU A 38 5.54 -4.29 16.90
CA GLU A 38 4.19 -3.76 17.03
C GLU A 38 3.35 -4.59 17.99
N ASN A 39 3.33 -5.92 17.81
CA ASN A 39 2.60 -6.84 18.68
C ASN A 39 3.10 -6.71 20.12
N ARG A 40 4.43 -6.70 20.30
CA ARG A 40 5.06 -6.53 21.62
C ARG A 40 4.71 -5.18 22.26
N VAL A 41 4.64 -4.08 21.50
CA VAL A 41 4.23 -2.77 22.02
C VAL A 41 2.78 -2.81 22.53
N SER A 42 1.86 -3.40 21.76
CA SER A 42 0.46 -3.53 22.17
C SER A 42 0.32 -4.38 23.44
N GLU A 43 0.96 -5.55 23.48
CA GLU A 43 0.97 -6.44 24.65
C GLU A 43 1.55 -5.76 25.90
N LEU A 44 2.66 -5.02 25.75
CA LEU A 44 3.28 -4.34 26.87
C LEU A 44 2.41 -3.19 27.41
N PHE A 45 1.76 -2.40 26.54
CA PHE A 45 0.81 -1.38 26.99
C PHE A 45 -0.36 -1.98 27.76
N GLU A 46 -0.86 -3.13 27.32
CA GLU A 46 -1.89 -3.88 28.03
C GLU A 46 -1.40 -4.37 29.39
N HIS A 47 -0.22 -4.99 29.44
CA HIS A 47 0.37 -5.51 30.67
C HIS A 47 0.62 -4.43 31.73
N VAL A 48 1.05 -3.23 31.33
CA VAL A 48 1.26 -2.10 32.26
C VAL A 48 -0.03 -1.30 32.56
N GLY A 49 -1.19 -1.77 32.09
CA GLY A 49 -2.49 -1.14 32.33
C GLY A 49 -2.70 0.20 31.61
N LYS A 50 -1.96 0.46 30.53
CA LYS A 50 -2.05 1.69 29.72
C LYS A 50 -2.85 1.46 28.43
N LEU A 51 -4.10 1.01 28.58
CA LEU A 51 -4.98 0.68 27.46
C LEU A 51 -5.24 1.89 26.52
N ASP A 52 -5.39 3.09 27.07
CA ASP A 52 -5.54 4.31 26.26
C ASP A 52 -4.35 4.55 25.32
N HIS A 53 -3.14 4.22 25.77
CA HIS A 53 -1.91 4.32 24.96
C HIS A 53 -1.84 3.22 23.90
N ARG A 54 -2.23 1.98 24.24
CA ARG A 54 -2.38 0.87 23.28
C ARG A 54 -3.32 1.27 22.15
N ASP A 55 -4.53 1.71 22.50
CA ASP A 55 -5.55 2.09 21.52
C ASP A 55 -5.06 3.25 20.65
N ALA A 56 -4.37 4.24 21.24
CA ALA A 56 -3.77 5.32 20.47
C ALA A 56 -2.68 4.81 19.51
N PHE A 57 -1.81 3.91 19.97
CA PHE A 57 -0.74 3.34 19.17
C PHE A 57 -1.27 2.56 17.97
N GLU A 58 -2.23 1.65 18.19
CA GLU A 58 -2.83 0.81 17.14
C GLU A 58 -3.53 1.66 16.08
N VAL A 59 -4.27 2.69 16.51
CA VAL A 59 -4.89 3.63 15.57
C VAL A 59 -3.82 4.38 14.77
N LEU A 60 -2.74 4.85 15.40
CA LEU A 60 -1.69 5.60 14.70
C LEU A 60 -0.94 4.75 13.66
N ILE A 61 -0.61 3.50 14.01
CA ILE A 61 0.18 2.63 13.13
C ILE A 61 -0.63 2.08 11.96
N ASP A 62 -1.94 1.86 12.12
CA ASP A 62 -2.82 1.38 11.05
C ASP A 62 -3.31 2.48 10.12
N THR A 63 -3.61 3.67 10.67
CA THR A 63 -4.21 4.76 9.87
C THR A 63 -3.16 5.75 9.36
N GLY A 64 -1.98 5.80 9.99
CA GLY A 64 -0.95 6.79 9.68
C GLY A 64 -1.37 8.23 10.05
N LEU A 65 -2.37 8.43 10.91
CA LEU A 65 -2.74 9.76 11.39
C LEU A 65 -1.57 10.48 12.07
N ARG A 66 -1.56 11.81 12.03
CA ARG A 66 -0.65 12.57 12.91
C ARG A 66 -1.17 12.46 14.35
N MET A 67 -0.27 12.34 15.32
CA MET A 67 -0.65 12.34 16.75
C MET A 67 -1.56 13.53 17.10
N SER A 68 -1.23 14.74 16.62
CA SER A 68 -2.05 15.93 16.86
C SER A 68 -3.45 15.88 16.21
N GLU A 69 -3.62 15.08 15.15
CA GLU A 69 -4.94 14.83 14.55
C GLU A 69 -5.72 13.84 15.43
N LEU A 70 -5.07 12.77 15.91
CA LEU A 70 -5.70 11.76 16.78
C LEU A 70 -6.29 12.37 18.06
N TRP A 71 -5.56 13.26 18.74
CA TRP A 71 -6.03 13.91 19.96
C TRP A 71 -7.28 14.77 19.77
N ARG A 72 -7.63 15.09 18.52
CA ARG A 72 -8.78 15.92 18.15
C ARG A 72 -9.91 15.12 17.50
N VAL A 73 -9.74 13.80 17.35
CA VAL A 73 -10.81 12.95 16.83
C VAL A 73 -11.92 12.92 17.86
N ASP A 74 -13.06 13.47 17.50
CA ASP A 74 -14.30 13.43 18.27
C ASP A 74 -15.09 12.16 17.94
N ALA A 75 -15.92 11.67 18.87
CA ALA A 75 -16.83 10.56 18.60
C ALA A 75 -17.64 10.74 17.31
N LYS A 76 -18.08 11.98 17.01
CA LYS A 76 -18.86 12.32 15.81
C LYS A 76 -18.06 12.24 14.50
N ALA A 77 -16.73 12.19 14.58
CA ALA A 77 -15.86 12.08 13.42
C ALA A 77 -15.76 10.64 12.90
N VAL A 78 -16.17 9.64 13.70
CA VAL A 78 -16.10 8.23 13.33
C VAL A 78 -17.42 7.80 12.71
N ASN A 79 -17.37 7.30 11.49
CA ASN A 79 -18.53 6.75 10.80
C ASN A 79 -18.32 5.24 10.58
N PHE A 80 -19.04 4.42 11.34
CA PHE A 80 -18.95 2.96 11.25
C PHE A 80 -19.68 2.37 10.04
N GLU A 81 -20.67 3.06 9.49
CA GLU A 81 -21.41 2.59 8.30
C GLU A 81 -20.54 2.69 7.05
N SER A 82 -19.85 3.83 6.87
CA SER A 82 -18.89 3.99 5.78
C SER A 82 -17.51 3.40 6.10
N GLY A 83 -17.21 3.12 7.37
CA GLY A 83 -15.90 2.61 7.80
C GLY A 83 -14.78 3.65 7.77
N HIS A 84 -15.07 4.93 8.00
CA HIS A 84 -14.11 6.03 7.89
C HIS A 84 -14.01 6.88 9.17
N ILE A 85 -12.82 7.45 9.38
CA ILE A 85 -12.56 8.54 10.33
C ILE A 85 -12.45 9.84 9.53
N HIS A 86 -13.32 10.81 9.84
CA HIS A 86 -13.31 12.13 9.21
C HIS A 86 -12.40 13.11 9.95
N ILE A 87 -11.29 13.48 9.32
CA ILE A 87 -10.35 14.46 9.85
C ILE A 87 -10.71 15.85 9.33
N TRP A 88 -11.34 16.66 10.19
CA TRP A 88 -11.74 18.03 9.89
C TRP A 88 -10.55 18.99 9.81
N LYS A 89 -10.70 20.09 9.06
CA LYS A 89 -9.61 21.05 8.77
C LYS A 89 -8.86 21.47 10.04
N SER A 90 -7.54 21.24 10.06
CA SER A 90 -6.64 21.97 10.95
C SER A 90 -6.19 23.26 10.27
N LYS A 91 -5.67 24.22 11.06
CA LYS A 91 -5.10 25.51 10.58
C LYS A 91 -4.08 25.34 9.45
N ASN A 92 -3.48 24.14 9.31
CA ASN A 92 -2.47 23.79 8.32
C ASN A 92 -2.80 22.52 7.52
N GLY A 93 -4.04 22.01 7.50
CA GLY A 93 -4.37 20.69 6.91
C GLY A 93 -5.56 20.71 5.96
N THR A 94 -5.57 19.76 5.03
CA THR A 94 -6.73 19.45 4.17
C THR A 94 -7.66 18.49 4.91
N ALA A 95 -8.97 18.74 4.82
CA ALA A 95 -9.95 17.77 5.30
C ALA A 95 -9.83 16.47 4.51
N ARG A 96 -9.90 15.33 5.19
CA ARG A 96 -9.83 14.01 4.55
C ARG A 96 -10.55 12.96 5.38
N SER A 97 -10.99 11.91 4.72
CA SER A 97 -11.53 10.71 5.37
C SER A 97 -10.48 9.61 5.25
N VAL A 98 -10.21 8.91 6.36
CA VAL A 98 -9.27 7.79 6.40
C VAL A 98 -10.05 6.50 6.69
N PRO A 99 -9.99 5.49 5.81
CA PRO A 99 -10.62 4.19 6.07
C PRO A 99 -10.04 3.53 7.33
N MET A 100 -10.87 2.77 8.04
CA MET A 100 -10.49 2.02 9.23
C MET A 100 -10.24 0.55 8.90
N SER A 101 -9.16 -0.03 9.45
CA SER A 101 -9.01 -1.48 9.53
C SER A 101 -10.02 -2.06 10.53
N VAL A 102 -10.19 -3.39 10.51
CA VAL A 102 -11.04 -4.09 11.51
C VAL A 102 -10.57 -3.77 12.92
N ARG A 103 -9.26 -3.85 13.17
CA ARG A 103 -8.65 -3.50 14.46
C ARG A 103 -8.96 -2.06 14.88
N VAL A 104 -8.83 -1.10 13.96
CA VAL A 104 -9.16 0.31 14.24
C VAL A 104 -10.65 0.50 14.53
N MET A 105 -11.54 -0.19 13.83
CA MET A 105 -12.98 -0.12 14.10
C MET A 105 -13.31 -0.63 15.50
N GLU A 106 -12.68 -1.72 15.94
CA GLU A 106 -12.85 -2.25 17.30
C GLU A 106 -12.36 -1.25 18.35
N ARG A 107 -11.14 -0.72 18.20
CA ARG A 107 -10.61 0.31 19.10
C ARG A 107 -11.54 1.53 19.16
N MET A 108 -11.99 2.04 18.01
CA MET A 108 -12.90 3.19 17.97
C MET A 108 -14.24 2.91 18.61
N ARG A 109 -14.80 1.70 18.47
CA ARG A 109 -16.04 1.29 19.13
C ARG A 109 -15.88 1.30 20.64
N ASP A 110 -14.82 0.67 21.16
CA ASP A 110 -14.52 0.65 22.60
C ASP A 110 -14.32 2.06 23.16
N ARG A 111 -13.59 2.92 22.42
CA ARG A 111 -13.39 4.33 22.81
C ARG A 111 -14.72 5.09 22.86
N ILE A 112 -15.60 4.92 21.87
CA ILE A 112 -16.89 5.64 21.83
C ILE A 112 -17.84 5.20 22.94
N LEU A 113 -17.80 3.93 23.35
CA LEU A 113 -18.58 3.46 24.51
C LEU A 113 -18.18 4.18 25.80
N ASN A 114 -16.88 4.45 25.98
CA ASN A 114 -16.34 5.15 27.15
C ASN A 114 -16.42 6.68 27.03
N TYR A 115 -16.33 7.20 25.81
CA TYR A 115 -16.32 8.63 25.49
C TYR A 115 -17.33 8.93 24.39
N PRO A 116 -18.65 8.89 24.70
CA PRO A 116 -19.71 9.01 23.69
C PRO A 116 -19.83 10.43 23.11
N THR A 117 -19.26 11.43 23.80
CA THR A 117 -19.23 12.82 23.33
C THR A 117 -17.85 13.43 23.54
N GLY A 118 -17.45 14.33 22.64
CA GLY A 118 -16.16 15.00 22.71
C GLY A 118 -15.00 14.18 22.15
N PRO A 119 -13.75 14.58 22.46
CA PRO A 119 -12.55 13.90 21.99
C PRO A 119 -12.45 12.47 22.52
N LEU A 120 -12.12 11.52 21.63
CA LEU A 120 -11.93 10.11 21.99
C LEU A 120 -10.68 9.86 22.84
N TRP A 121 -9.73 10.82 22.91
CA TRP A 121 -8.60 10.81 23.84
C TRP A 121 -8.56 12.12 24.63
N PRO A 122 -9.35 12.27 25.70
CA PRO A 122 -9.42 13.53 26.46
C PRO A 122 -8.09 13.95 27.08
N MET A 123 -7.28 12.97 27.54
CA MET A 123 -5.92 13.19 28.06
C MET A 123 -4.85 13.22 26.96
N GLY A 124 -5.26 13.05 25.70
CA GLY A 124 -4.39 12.94 24.54
C GLY A 124 -3.55 14.19 24.34
N SER A 125 -2.25 14.06 24.52
CA SER A 125 -1.28 15.11 24.22
C SER A 125 0.06 14.52 23.80
N LYS A 126 0.94 15.36 23.27
CA LYS A 126 2.30 14.94 22.91
C LYS A 126 3.06 14.37 24.12
N ASP A 127 2.90 15.00 25.28
CA ASP A 127 3.63 14.64 26.50
C ASP A 127 3.03 13.39 27.13
N TRP A 128 1.70 13.30 27.17
CA TRP A 128 0.99 12.10 27.60
C TRP A 128 1.40 10.86 26.81
N PHE A 129 1.41 10.95 25.47
CA PHE A 129 1.80 9.80 24.64
C PHE A 129 3.28 9.47 24.80
N ARG A 130 4.15 10.49 24.81
CA ARG A 130 5.59 10.32 25.02
C ARG A 130 5.92 9.62 26.35
N ASN A 131 5.26 9.98 27.44
CA ASN A 131 5.50 9.35 28.74
C ASN A 131 5.17 7.84 28.72
N GLY A 132 4.06 7.45 28.08
CA GLY A 132 3.74 6.04 27.89
C GLY A 132 4.72 5.35 26.95
N TRP A 133 5.08 6.03 25.85
CA TRP A 133 6.02 5.51 24.86
C TRP A 133 7.41 5.26 25.47
N ASP A 134 7.95 6.20 26.24
CA ASP A 134 9.28 6.10 26.84
C ASP A 134 9.37 4.94 27.86
N LEU A 135 8.27 4.65 28.57
CA LEU A 135 8.16 3.45 29.40
C LEU A 135 8.30 2.17 28.56
N ILE A 136 7.55 2.07 27.46
CA ILE A 136 7.62 0.90 26.56
C ILE A 136 9.01 0.77 25.94
N ARG A 137 9.62 1.89 25.52
CA ARG A 137 10.99 1.92 25.02
C ARG A 137 11.99 1.37 26.04
N ALA A 138 11.86 1.77 27.31
CA ALA A 138 12.73 1.28 28.37
C ALA A 138 12.58 -0.24 28.57
N ILE A 139 11.35 -0.74 28.63
CA ILE A 139 11.06 -2.18 28.79
C ILE A 139 11.59 -2.99 27.59
N MET A 140 11.48 -2.45 26.38
CA MET A 140 11.96 -3.11 25.17
C MET A 140 13.48 -3.00 24.96
N GLY A 141 14.20 -2.22 25.78
CA GLY A 141 15.63 -1.94 25.58
C GLY A 141 15.92 -0.99 24.41
N LEU A 142 14.94 -0.19 24.00
CA LEU A 142 14.99 0.71 22.82
C LEU A 142 15.11 2.19 23.21
N SER A 143 15.53 2.50 24.44
CA SER A 143 15.67 3.90 24.92
C SER A 143 16.68 4.71 24.11
N GLU A 144 17.71 4.08 23.56
CA GLU A 144 18.74 4.75 22.76
C GLU A 144 18.40 4.83 21.25
N ASP A 145 17.40 4.09 20.79
CA ASP A 145 16.97 4.10 19.39
C ASP A 145 16.21 5.39 19.04
N ARG A 146 16.93 6.40 18.56
CA ARG A 146 16.35 7.71 18.21
C ARG A 146 15.30 7.65 17.08
N GLY A 147 15.21 6.54 16.34
CA GLY A 147 14.20 6.32 15.30
C GLY A 147 12.87 5.80 15.83
N PHE A 148 12.87 5.08 16.96
CA PHE A 148 11.69 4.46 17.56
C PHE A 148 10.86 5.46 18.37
N THR A 149 10.00 6.21 17.69
CA THR A 149 9.24 7.33 18.25
C THR A 149 7.76 7.23 17.88
N GLY A 150 6.87 8.00 18.51
CA GLY A 150 5.47 8.06 18.05
C GLY A 150 5.29 8.48 16.58
N HIS A 151 6.30 9.09 15.94
CA HIS A 151 6.24 9.37 14.50
C HIS A 151 6.63 8.16 13.62
N SER A 152 7.33 7.15 14.15
CA SER A 152 7.64 5.92 13.40
C SER A 152 6.38 5.11 13.09
N CYS A 153 5.30 5.20 13.89
CA CYS A 153 3.99 4.63 13.54
C CYS A 153 3.53 5.14 12.17
N ARG A 154 3.63 6.46 11.96
CA ARG A 154 3.24 7.10 10.70
C ARG A 154 4.18 6.76 9.54
N HIS A 155 5.48 6.64 9.80
CA HIS A 155 6.45 6.16 8.80
C HIS A 155 6.14 4.72 8.39
N THR A 156 5.81 3.86 9.35
CA THR A 156 5.46 2.45 9.15
C THR A 156 4.19 2.34 8.31
N ALA A 157 3.11 3.06 8.67
CA ALA A 157 1.87 3.11 7.89
C ALA A 157 2.12 3.50 6.43
N CYS A 158 2.87 4.58 6.19
CA CYS A 158 3.18 5.03 4.83
C CYS A 158 3.96 3.99 4.03
N SER A 159 4.92 3.33 4.68
CA SER A 159 5.77 2.31 4.05
C SER A 159 4.95 1.08 3.68
N ARG A 160 4.05 0.64 4.58
CA ARG A 160 3.11 -0.46 4.32
C ARG A 160 2.17 -0.17 3.16
N LEU A 161 1.61 1.05 3.09
CA LEU A 161 0.74 1.44 1.97
C LEU A 161 1.47 1.39 0.62
N VAL A 162 2.70 1.93 0.55
CA VAL A 162 3.48 1.95 -0.69
C VAL A 162 3.94 0.54 -1.07
N ARG A 163 4.41 -0.25 -0.11
CA ARG A 163 4.80 -1.65 -0.31
C ARG A 163 3.61 -2.52 -0.75
N GLY A 164 2.42 -2.23 -0.25
CA GLY A 164 1.16 -2.82 -0.69
C GLY A 164 0.70 -2.39 -2.09
N GLY A 165 1.47 -1.54 -2.79
CA GLY A 165 1.19 -1.15 -4.17
C GLY A 165 0.21 0.02 -4.32
N MET A 166 -0.14 0.71 -3.24
CA MET A 166 -0.98 1.90 -3.33
C MET A 166 -0.27 3.01 -4.13
N PRO A 167 -0.92 3.63 -5.14
CA PRO A 167 -0.31 4.71 -5.90
C PRO A 167 0.12 5.88 -5.00
N LEU A 168 1.31 6.43 -5.24
CA LEU A 168 1.86 7.53 -4.42
C LEU A 168 0.94 8.75 -4.28
N PRO A 169 0.14 9.17 -5.29
CA PRO A 169 -0.86 10.23 -5.11
C PRO A 169 -1.94 9.87 -4.08
N ASP A 170 -2.34 8.61 -4.00
CA ASP A 170 -3.34 8.14 -3.05
C ASP A 170 -2.73 8.01 -1.65
N VAL A 171 -1.49 7.55 -1.54
CA VAL A 171 -0.74 7.60 -0.28
C VAL A 171 -0.58 9.05 0.20
N MET A 172 -0.28 9.99 -0.70
CA MET A 172 -0.18 11.42 -0.35
C MET A 172 -1.50 11.94 0.24
N ARG A 173 -2.64 11.56 -0.38
CA ARG A 173 -3.99 11.90 0.09
C ARG A 173 -4.31 11.26 1.43
N TRP A 174 -4.09 9.95 1.58
CA TRP A 174 -4.28 9.18 2.81
C TRP A 174 -3.52 9.80 3.98
N MET A 175 -2.22 10.04 3.78
CA MET A 175 -1.35 10.62 4.77
C MET A 175 -1.67 12.11 5.02
N GLY A 176 -2.30 12.81 4.08
CA GLY A 176 -2.51 14.25 4.14
C GLY A 176 -1.18 15.01 4.10
N HIS A 177 -0.28 14.63 3.18
CA HIS A 177 0.94 15.38 2.88
C HIS A 177 0.59 16.56 1.97
N LYS A 178 1.11 17.75 2.28
CA LYS A 178 0.93 18.95 1.44
C LYS A 178 1.80 18.93 0.19
N ASP A 179 2.99 18.33 0.31
CA ASP A 179 3.99 18.30 -0.74
C ASP A 179 4.28 16.84 -1.09
N MET A 180 4.16 16.51 -2.38
CA MET A 180 4.46 15.19 -2.93
C MET A 180 5.90 14.76 -2.64
N ARG A 181 6.84 15.71 -2.50
CA ARG A 181 8.25 15.44 -2.13
C ARG A 181 8.38 14.67 -0.81
N VAL A 182 7.39 14.77 0.09
CA VAL A 182 7.38 14.00 1.35
C VAL A 182 7.05 12.53 1.05
N THR A 183 6.04 12.27 0.22
CA THR A 183 5.61 10.92 -0.16
C THR A 183 6.62 10.25 -1.09
N MET A 184 7.28 11.00 -1.98
CA MET A 184 8.30 10.47 -2.89
C MET A 184 9.48 9.82 -2.18
N ARG A 185 9.71 10.12 -0.88
CA ARG A 185 10.74 9.45 -0.08
C ARG A 185 10.52 7.95 0.05
N TYR A 186 9.27 7.49 -0.09
CA TYR A 186 8.90 6.08 0.00
C TYR A 186 8.79 5.40 -1.37
N ALA A 187 8.99 6.13 -2.47
CA ALA A 187 8.77 5.60 -3.83
C ALA A 187 9.58 4.33 -4.13
N HIS A 188 10.77 4.20 -3.52
CA HIS A 188 11.64 3.03 -3.66
C HIS A 188 11.05 1.73 -3.05
N LEU A 189 10.03 1.85 -2.19
CA LEU A 189 9.31 0.71 -1.62
C LEU A 189 8.19 0.19 -2.52
N ALA A 190 7.84 0.92 -3.57
CA ALA A 190 6.76 0.54 -4.45
C ALA A 190 7.12 -0.77 -5.18
N PRO A 191 6.18 -1.71 -5.32
CA PRO A 191 6.43 -2.91 -6.09
C PRO A 191 6.76 -2.55 -7.55
N GLY A 192 7.60 -3.35 -8.19
CA GLY A 192 7.89 -3.17 -9.62
C GLY A 192 6.63 -3.38 -10.47
N GLN A 193 6.09 -2.32 -11.06
CA GLN A 193 4.82 -2.36 -11.82
C GLN A 193 5.00 -2.27 -13.34
N LEU A 194 6.24 -2.37 -13.86
CA LEU A 194 6.50 -2.16 -15.29
C LEU A 194 5.66 -3.08 -16.20
N MET A 195 5.53 -4.37 -15.84
CA MET A 195 4.71 -5.33 -16.60
C MET A 195 3.21 -5.05 -16.48
N GLN A 196 2.73 -4.61 -15.31
CA GLN A 196 1.33 -4.20 -15.12
C GLN A 196 0.96 -2.99 -16.00
N GLY A 197 1.95 -2.18 -16.38
CA GLY A 197 1.79 -1.08 -17.32
C GLY A 197 1.36 -1.54 -18.73
N ILE A 198 1.83 -2.69 -19.20
CA ILE A 198 1.43 -3.24 -20.50
C ILE A 198 -0.05 -3.64 -20.47
N ASP A 199 -0.49 -4.32 -19.41
CA ASP A 199 -1.89 -4.74 -19.25
C ASP A 199 -2.82 -3.54 -19.03
N ALA A 200 -2.36 -2.50 -18.34
CA ALA A 200 -3.08 -1.23 -18.25
C ALA A 200 -3.27 -0.58 -19.62
N MET A 201 -2.23 -0.56 -20.46
CA MET A 201 -2.32 -0.02 -21.83
C MET A 201 -3.27 -0.83 -22.71
N LYS A 202 -3.26 -2.17 -22.61
CA LYS A 202 -4.20 -3.03 -23.37
C LYS A 202 -5.65 -2.72 -22.99
N ARG A 203 -5.95 -2.71 -21.68
CA ARG A 203 -7.29 -2.37 -21.16
C ARG A 203 -7.73 -0.96 -21.59
N ALA A 204 -6.84 0.02 -21.56
CA ALA A 204 -7.15 1.37 -22.02
C ALA A 204 -7.54 1.41 -23.50
N LYS A 205 -6.82 0.69 -24.37
CA LYS A 205 -7.16 0.57 -25.80
C LYS A 205 -8.49 -0.15 -26.01
N GLU A 206 -8.78 -1.19 -25.24
CA GLU A 206 -10.05 -1.93 -25.31
C GLU A 206 -11.23 -1.04 -24.90
N MET A 207 -11.10 -0.30 -23.80
CA MET A 207 -12.11 0.67 -23.35
C MET A 207 -12.37 1.75 -24.40
N GLU A 208 -11.32 2.28 -25.03
CA GLU A 208 -11.46 3.28 -26.09
C GLU A 208 -12.16 2.71 -27.33
N ARG A 209 -11.79 1.49 -27.76
CA ARG A 209 -12.48 0.79 -28.85
C ARG A 209 -13.96 0.58 -28.55
N ALA A 210 -14.29 0.14 -27.33
CA ALA A 210 -15.67 -0.04 -26.89
C ALA A 210 -16.45 1.30 -26.87
N ARG A 211 -15.81 2.39 -26.44
CA ARG A 211 -16.39 3.74 -26.45
C ARG A 211 -16.67 4.22 -27.88
N VAL A 212 -15.72 4.06 -28.81
CA VAL A 212 -15.88 4.43 -30.22
C VAL A 212 -16.99 3.61 -30.88
N ALA A 213 -17.03 2.29 -30.64
CA ALA A 213 -18.09 1.43 -31.17
C ALA A 213 -19.48 1.84 -30.66
N ARG A 214 -19.62 2.20 -29.38
CA ARG A 214 -20.87 2.75 -28.82
C ARG A 214 -21.26 4.08 -29.49
N MET A 215 -20.30 4.98 -29.73
CA MET A 215 -20.57 6.24 -30.42
C MET A 215 -20.96 6.04 -31.89
N ALA A 216 -20.28 5.13 -32.60
CA ALA A 216 -20.58 4.79 -33.98
C ALA A 216 -22.00 4.21 -34.15
N GLY A 217 -22.40 3.30 -33.26
CA GLY A 217 -23.78 2.79 -33.20
C GLY A 217 -24.83 3.85 -32.82
N MET A 218 -24.42 4.95 -32.19
CA MET A 218 -25.29 6.12 -31.90
C MET A 218 -25.40 7.06 -33.12
N THR A 219 -24.36 7.14 -33.95
CA THR A 219 -24.36 7.94 -35.20
C THR A 219 -25.07 7.25 -36.36
N GLU A 220 -25.17 5.92 -36.37
CA GLU A 220 -25.95 5.18 -37.37
C GLU A 220 -27.47 5.24 -37.13
N TYR A 221 -27.92 5.82 -36.02
CA TYR A 221 -29.34 6.04 -35.70
C TYR A 221 -29.93 7.29 -36.37
N ARG A 222 -29.72 7.43 -37.68
CA ARG A 222 -30.40 8.42 -38.54
C ARG A 222 -30.83 7.81 -39.86
N GLY A 223 -31.49 6.64 -39.82
CA GLY A 223 -32.13 6.08 -41.01
C GLY A 223 -32.45 4.59 -40.90
N GLY A 224 -33.57 4.27 -40.24
CA GLY A 224 -34.19 2.94 -40.37
C GLY A 224 -33.53 1.83 -39.55
N SER A 225 -34.33 1.20 -38.69
CA SER A 225 -33.95 0.08 -37.84
C SER A 225 -33.64 -1.19 -38.65
N VAL A 226 -32.44 -1.73 -38.52
CA VAL A 226 -32.15 -3.16 -38.71
C VAL A 226 -31.51 -3.68 -37.42
N PRO A 227 -31.93 -4.83 -36.86
CA PRO A 227 -31.32 -5.35 -35.65
C PRO A 227 -29.86 -5.72 -35.91
N LEU A 228 -28.94 -5.24 -35.05
CA LEU A 228 -27.58 -5.76 -35.01
C LEU A 228 -27.62 -7.24 -34.60
N PRO A 229 -26.83 -8.13 -35.24
CA PRO A 229 -26.70 -9.51 -34.77
C PRO A 229 -26.12 -9.50 -33.35
N ALA A 230 -26.74 -10.28 -32.46
CA ALA A 230 -26.33 -10.42 -31.07
C ALA A 230 -24.83 -10.79 -30.99
N PRO A 231 -24.09 -10.28 -29.99
CA PRO A 231 -22.71 -10.69 -29.80
C PRO A 231 -22.67 -12.20 -29.55
N LEU A 232 -21.83 -12.91 -30.32
CA LEU A 232 -21.52 -14.32 -30.11
C LEU A 232 -21.05 -14.51 -28.67
N VAL A 233 -21.91 -15.09 -27.84
CA VAL A 233 -21.54 -15.62 -26.55
C VAL A 233 -20.66 -16.84 -26.83
N VAL A 234 -19.36 -16.72 -26.56
CA VAL A 234 -18.52 -17.91 -26.43
C VAL A 234 -18.91 -18.54 -25.09
N VAL A 235 -19.79 -19.52 -25.16
CA VAL A 235 -20.05 -20.44 -24.05
C VAL A 235 -18.91 -21.45 -24.05
N GLU A 236 -18.04 -21.38 -23.04
CA GLU A 236 -17.18 -22.52 -22.70
C GLU A 236 -18.08 -23.60 -22.12
N GLU A 237 -18.35 -24.65 -22.91
CA GLU A 237 -18.99 -25.86 -22.42
C GLU A 237 -18.00 -26.62 -21.53
N GLY A 238 -18.41 -26.88 -20.28
CA GLY A 238 -17.63 -27.63 -19.31
C GLY A 238 -17.62 -29.13 -19.61
N GLU A 239 -16.49 -29.77 -19.36
CA GLU A 239 -16.38 -31.23 -19.32
C GLU A 239 -16.50 -31.75 -17.88
N ALA A 240 -17.57 -32.50 -17.62
CA ALA A 240 -17.65 -33.44 -16.52
C ALA A 240 -17.09 -34.79 -16.99
N HIS A 241 -16.17 -35.35 -16.20
CA HIS A 241 -15.67 -36.71 -16.35
C HIS A 241 -16.76 -37.76 -16.13
N THR A 242 -16.84 -38.75 -17.02
CA THR A 242 -16.52 -40.20 -16.83
C THR A 242 -17.44 -41.08 -17.68
N GLU A 243 -16.82 -41.86 -18.59
CA GLU A 243 -17.11 -43.24 -19.02
C GLU A 243 -16.88 -43.43 -20.55
N THR A 244 -15.83 -44.20 -20.86
CA THR A 244 -15.42 -44.76 -22.17
C THR A 244 -16.25 -46.00 -22.55
N PRO A 245 -16.10 -46.62 -23.75
CA PRO A 245 -15.55 -46.18 -25.06
C PRO A 245 -16.46 -46.57 -26.27
N ASP A 246 -16.14 -46.09 -27.48
CA ASP A 246 -16.01 -46.99 -28.65
C ASP A 246 -15.31 -46.29 -29.82
N ILE A 247 -14.26 -46.95 -30.31
CA ILE A 247 -13.36 -46.48 -31.37
C ILE A 247 -13.90 -46.96 -32.72
N ILE A 248 -14.17 -46.03 -33.66
CA ILE A 248 -14.28 -46.34 -35.10
C ILE A 248 -13.45 -45.32 -35.89
N ILE A 249 -12.22 -45.70 -36.26
CA ILE A 249 -11.35 -44.92 -37.15
C ILE A 249 -11.70 -45.28 -38.60
N ARG A 250 -12.24 -44.33 -39.38
CA ARG A 250 -12.36 -44.44 -40.85
C ARG A 250 -11.18 -43.72 -41.51
N ARG A 251 -10.44 -44.45 -42.36
CA ARG A 251 -9.29 -43.98 -43.16
C ARG A 251 -9.69 -42.83 -44.11
N ALA A 252 -8.93 -41.74 -44.08
CA ALA A 252 -8.97 -40.68 -45.10
C ALA A 252 -8.25 -41.12 -46.40
N LYS A 253 -8.77 -40.69 -47.55
CA LYS A 253 -8.14 -40.87 -48.89
C LYS A 253 -6.92 -39.96 -49.05
N PRO A 254 -5.87 -40.38 -49.78
CA PRO A 254 -4.63 -39.61 -49.93
C PRO A 254 -4.76 -38.42 -50.91
N MET A 255 -4.05 -37.32 -50.61
CA MET A 255 -3.86 -36.16 -51.48
C MET A 255 -2.92 -36.47 -52.66
N PRO A 256 -3.04 -35.76 -53.80
CA PRO A 256 -2.13 -35.90 -54.93
C PRO A 256 -0.78 -35.19 -54.68
N THR A 257 0.30 -35.81 -55.17
CA THR A 257 1.69 -35.37 -55.07
C THR A 257 2.02 -34.23 -56.05
N PRO A 258 2.85 -33.25 -55.66
CA PRO A 258 3.38 -32.22 -56.55
C PRO A 258 4.60 -32.73 -57.35
N PRO A 259 4.92 -32.13 -58.52
CA PRO A 259 5.96 -32.63 -59.41
C PRO A 259 7.39 -32.24 -58.97
N ASP A 260 8.31 -33.18 -59.22
CA ASP A 260 9.75 -33.15 -58.91
C ASP A 260 10.52 -32.00 -59.57
N ALA A 261 11.47 -31.44 -58.80
CA ALA A 261 12.71 -30.87 -59.33
C ALA A 261 13.82 -30.94 -58.25
N SER A 262 14.66 -31.97 -58.39
CA SER A 262 16.12 -32.03 -58.18
C SER A 262 16.80 -31.25 -57.02
N GLU A 263 17.43 -32.03 -56.14
CA GLU A 263 18.82 -31.95 -55.68
C GLU A 263 19.39 -30.58 -55.22
N ASP A 264 19.57 -30.42 -53.89
CA ASP A 264 20.90 -30.33 -53.27
C ASP A 264 20.76 -30.21 -51.74
N GLY A 265 21.50 -31.05 -51.00
CA GLY A 265 21.30 -31.29 -49.58
C GLY A 265 22.05 -30.34 -48.65
N PHE A 266 21.63 -30.31 -47.37
CA PHE A 266 22.54 -30.31 -46.22
C PHE A 266 21.79 -30.74 -44.95
N ALA A 267 22.37 -31.70 -44.24
CA ALA A 267 21.81 -32.41 -43.09
C ALA A 267 21.90 -31.60 -41.78
N ILE A 268 20.90 -31.75 -40.90
CA ILE A 268 20.94 -31.33 -39.49
C ILE A 268 20.89 -32.60 -38.62
N ALA A 269 21.88 -32.77 -37.76
CA ALA A 269 22.04 -33.91 -36.85
C ALA A 269 21.06 -33.87 -35.65
N PRO A 270 20.64 -35.02 -35.08
CA PRO A 270 19.83 -35.08 -33.87
C PRO A 270 20.70 -35.00 -32.57
N PRO A 271 20.12 -34.56 -31.44
CA PRO A 271 20.86 -34.35 -30.19
C PRO A 271 21.07 -35.66 -29.40
N PRO A 272 22.10 -35.73 -28.51
CA PRO A 272 22.41 -36.93 -27.74
C PRO A 272 21.61 -37.05 -26.43
N ASP A 273 21.49 -38.30 -26.00
CA ASP A 273 20.65 -38.84 -24.92
C ASP A 273 21.44 -39.12 -23.62
N VAL A 274 20.74 -38.96 -22.48
CA VAL A 274 20.86 -39.71 -21.18
C VAL A 274 22.08 -39.33 -20.29
N ILE A 275 21.99 -39.17 -18.94
CA ILE A 275 21.89 -40.21 -17.89
C ILE A 275 21.40 -39.62 -16.55
N VAL A 276 20.44 -40.32 -15.91
CA VAL A 276 19.98 -40.14 -14.52
C VAL A 276 20.69 -41.18 -13.63
N GLN A 277 21.37 -40.75 -12.56
CA GLN A 277 21.89 -41.66 -11.53
C GLN A 277 21.01 -41.64 -10.28
N ARG A 278 20.58 -42.84 -9.85
CA ARG A 278 19.92 -43.14 -8.57
C ARG A 278 20.99 -43.27 -7.47
N GLY A 279 20.72 -42.73 -6.29
CA GLY A 279 21.49 -42.97 -5.07
C GLY A 279 20.59 -43.57 -3.99
N ASP A 280 21.12 -44.57 -3.29
CA ASP A 280 20.66 -45.20 -2.04
C ASP A 280 21.91 -45.85 -1.38
N PRO A 281 21.92 -46.26 -0.10
CA PRO A 281 21.63 -45.49 1.12
C PRO A 281 22.71 -45.69 2.24
N GLU A 282 22.69 -44.77 3.21
CA GLU A 282 23.06 -44.85 4.67
C GLU A 282 24.30 -45.58 5.27
N MET A 283 24.86 -44.84 6.27
CA MET A 283 25.54 -45.21 7.55
C MET A 283 27.05 -45.57 7.59
N PRO A 284 27.75 -45.46 8.78
CA PRO A 284 27.61 -44.53 9.92
C PRO A 284 28.97 -43.99 10.51
N LEU A 285 28.85 -43.01 11.42
CA LEU A 285 29.69 -42.66 12.60
C LEU A 285 31.21 -42.93 12.61
N GLN A 286 32.00 -41.85 12.79
CA GLN A 286 32.97 -41.67 13.88
C GLN A 286 33.05 -40.18 14.25
#